data_AF-A0A969XL37-F1
#
_entry.id   AF-A0A969XL37-F1
#
_cell.length_a   1.000
_cell.length_b   1.000
_cell.length_c   1.000
_cell.angle_alpha   90.00
_cell.angle_beta   90.00
_cell.angle_gamma   90.00
#
_symmetry.space_group_name_H-M   'P 1'
#
loop_
_entity.id
_entity.type
_entity.pdbx_description
1 polymer ?
#
loop_
_entity_poly.entity_id
_entity_poly.type
_entity_poly.pdbx_seq_one_letter_code
_entity_poly.pdbx_strand_id
1 'polypeptide(L)'
;VSPFKALESEVMGQYFKLRQKLEAGAQFIVTQLGYDARKFHEALLMVRHLGYPNVPVVGNIYVLTPPPARLMHRNGLPGCVVTDELLAQIEAESPSRAAAQSAARERAARLYAVMRGMGYAGAHIGGHGLRYADVEAIIERGEELAPNWIDLVPEFDYPQPNGWYYFDRDPETGLNRETPAAKTAPGPKSWGYRLMRLMGHGMFDTTGPLFKPMRAAAERIDGTPWAPRIARAEHVAKVISSECLHCGDCALPDLAYLCVTSQCPKGERNGPCGGSRDGWCEVYPGEKQCIYVRAYDRLKPYGEEDTLGSYHIPPANYDLLYTSSWLNFFMGRDHTAKRLGVEPPGKTEGDRAKAQTQAKPSKAPSTDAEA
;
A
#
# COMPACT_ATOMS: atom_id res chain seq x y z
N VAL A 1 -8.24 0.59 -0.23
CA VAL A 1 -7.20 -0.41 -0.60
C VAL A 1 -7.58 -1.04 -1.93
N SER A 2 -6.66 -1.49 -2.78
CA SER A 2 -7.01 -2.18 -4.04
C SER A 2 -6.84 -3.70 -3.88
N PRO A 3 -7.91 -4.49 -3.75
CA PRO A 3 -7.81 -5.95 -3.81
C PRO A 3 -7.65 -6.47 -5.25
N PHE A 4 -7.91 -5.63 -6.25
CA PHE A 4 -7.94 -5.97 -7.69
C PHE A 4 -6.54 -6.02 -8.30
N LYS A 5 -5.70 -6.92 -7.78
CA LYS A 5 -4.36 -7.21 -8.30
C LYS A 5 -4.26 -8.67 -8.70
N ALA A 6 -3.47 -8.91 -9.76
CA ALA A 6 -3.26 -10.25 -10.30
C ALA A 6 -2.05 -10.94 -9.66
N LEU A 7 -0.96 -10.21 -9.41
CA LEU A 7 0.25 -10.80 -8.84
C LEU A 7 0.20 -10.84 -7.31
N GLU A 8 0.71 -11.91 -6.72
CA GLU A 8 0.88 -12.03 -5.27
C GLU A 8 1.64 -10.84 -4.67
N SER A 9 2.75 -10.44 -5.28
CA SER A 9 3.56 -9.30 -4.83
C SER A 9 2.78 -7.97 -4.82
N GLU A 10 1.83 -7.81 -5.73
CA GLU A 10 0.98 -6.62 -5.79
C GLU A 10 -0.16 -6.69 -4.77
N VAL A 11 -0.82 -7.84 -4.66
CA VAL A 11 -1.89 -8.10 -3.67
C VAL A 11 -1.34 -7.92 -2.26
N MET A 12 -0.25 -8.61 -1.93
CA MET A 12 0.39 -8.51 -0.62
C MET A 12 0.86 -7.09 -0.32
N GLY A 13 1.42 -6.36 -1.29
CA GLY A 13 1.76 -4.95 -1.11
C GLY A 13 0.55 -4.11 -0.70
N GLN A 14 -0.62 -4.32 -1.32
CA GLN A 14 -1.85 -3.63 -0.93
C GLN A 14 -2.33 -4.02 0.48
N TYR A 15 -2.14 -5.28 0.90
CA TYR A 15 -2.50 -5.74 2.25
C TYR A 15 -1.53 -5.31 3.34
N PHE A 16 -0.23 -5.18 3.05
CA PHE A 16 0.72 -4.54 3.95
C PHE A 16 0.40 -3.07 4.18
N LYS A 17 -0.02 -2.36 3.13
CA LYS A 17 -0.54 -0.99 3.27
C LYS A 17 -1.85 -0.96 4.06
N LEU A 18 -2.74 -1.94 3.86
CA LEU A 18 -3.99 -2.05 4.62
C LEU A 18 -3.71 -2.23 6.11
N ARG A 19 -2.82 -3.15 6.49
CA ARG A 19 -2.40 -3.37 7.88
C ARG A 19 -1.93 -2.06 8.51
N GLN A 20 -1.01 -1.35 7.87
CA GLN A 20 -0.52 -0.06 8.39
C GLN A 20 -1.62 0.97 8.60
N LYS A 21 -2.63 1.02 7.71
CA LYS A 21 -3.78 1.92 7.87
C LYS A 21 -4.64 1.54 9.08
N LEU A 22 -4.88 0.25 9.29
CA LEU A 22 -5.65 -0.26 10.42
C LEU A 22 -4.91 -0.03 11.74
N GLU A 23 -3.62 -0.31 11.80
CA GLU A 23 -2.75 -0.03 12.95
C GLU A 23 -2.67 1.45 13.28
N ALA A 24 -2.71 2.32 12.27
CA ALA A 24 -2.79 3.77 12.44
C ALA A 24 -4.18 4.28 12.87
N GLY A 25 -5.17 3.40 13.04
CA GLY A 25 -6.51 3.75 13.54
C GLY A 25 -7.53 4.11 12.47
N ALA A 26 -7.38 3.62 11.24
CA ALA A 26 -8.40 3.80 10.21
C ALA A 26 -9.78 3.29 10.68
N GLN A 27 -10.77 4.17 10.69
CA GLN A 27 -12.11 3.86 11.19
C GLN A 27 -13.02 3.16 10.18
N PHE A 28 -12.66 3.20 8.88
CA PHE A 28 -13.32 2.46 7.82
C PHE A 28 -12.37 2.34 6.62
N ILE A 29 -12.68 1.41 5.71
CA ILE A 29 -11.90 1.18 4.50
C ILE A 29 -12.80 1.29 3.29
N VAL A 30 -12.39 2.05 2.27
CA VAL A 30 -13.04 2.02 0.94
C VAL A 30 -12.18 1.18 -0.01
N THR A 31 -12.79 0.24 -0.73
CA THR A 31 -12.09 -0.52 -1.76
C THR A 31 -11.83 0.34 -3.00
N GLN A 32 -10.81 -0.01 -3.77
CA GLN A 32 -10.69 0.48 -5.13
C GLN A 32 -11.86 -0.06 -5.97
N LEU A 33 -12.07 0.56 -7.13
CA LEU A 33 -12.98 0.10 -8.16
C LEU A 33 -12.52 -1.22 -8.79
N GLY A 34 -13.47 -2.13 -8.95
CA GLY A 34 -13.30 -3.44 -9.59
C GLY A 34 -14.63 -4.17 -9.67
N TYR A 35 -14.63 -5.37 -10.22
CA TYR A 35 -15.87 -6.08 -10.59
C TYR A 35 -15.85 -7.57 -10.26
N ASP A 36 -14.76 -8.07 -9.69
CA ASP A 36 -14.64 -9.46 -9.25
C ASP A 36 -15.16 -9.62 -7.81
N ALA A 37 -16.25 -10.36 -7.65
CA ALA A 37 -16.90 -10.64 -6.36
C ALA A 37 -15.97 -11.33 -5.36
N ARG A 38 -15.11 -12.23 -5.83
CA ARG A 38 -14.15 -12.94 -4.98
C ARG A 38 -13.06 -12.00 -4.49
N LYS A 39 -12.64 -11.01 -5.29
CA LYS A 39 -11.73 -9.94 -4.81
C LYS A 39 -12.37 -8.97 -3.83
N PHE A 40 -13.66 -8.68 -3.97
CA PHE A 40 -14.39 -7.94 -2.93
C PHE A 40 -14.45 -8.74 -1.62
N HIS A 41 -14.86 -10.01 -1.68
CA HIS A 41 -14.91 -10.86 -0.49
C HIS A 41 -13.54 -11.02 0.19
N GLU A 42 -12.46 -11.14 -0.59
CA GLU A 42 -11.07 -11.20 -0.08
C GLU A 42 -10.71 -9.97 0.78
N ALA A 43 -11.19 -8.78 0.42
CA ALA A 43 -10.93 -7.56 1.21
C ALA A 43 -11.61 -7.61 2.58
N LEU A 44 -12.84 -8.14 2.68
CA LEU A 44 -13.54 -8.34 3.95
C LEU A 44 -12.81 -9.33 4.84
N LEU A 45 -12.46 -10.50 4.28
CA LEU A 45 -11.73 -11.54 5.00
C LEU A 45 -10.36 -11.06 5.44
N MET A 46 -9.66 -10.27 4.63
CA MET A 46 -8.35 -9.72 4.99
C MET A 46 -8.44 -8.77 6.19
N VAL A 47 -9.46 -7.91 6.25
CA VAL A 47 -9.68 -7.02 7.42
C VAL A 47 -9.91 -7.84 8.70
N ARG A 48 -10.69 -8.92 8.63
CA ARG A 48 -10.91 -9.85 9.75
C ARG A 48 -9.63 -10.59 10.13
N HIS A 49 -8.91 -11.12 9.13
CA HIS A 49 -7.66 -11.86 9.30
C HIS A 49 -6.57 -11.02 9.98
N LEU A 50 -6.52 -9.72 9.68
CA LEU A 50 -5.61 -8.77 10.33
C LEU A 50 -6.04 -8.40 11.77
N GLY A 51 -7.16 -8.93 12.28
CA GLY A 51 -7.63 -8.70 13.64
C GLY A 51 -8.57 -7.50 13.81
N TYR A 52 -9.15 -6.98 12.73
CA TYR A 52 -10.00 -5.78 12.74
C TYR A 52 -11.45 -6.04 12.28
N PRO A 53 -12.16 -7.06 12.80
CA PRO A 53 -13.46 -7.48 12.27
C PRO A 53 -14.56 -6.41 12.35
N ASN A 54 -14.40 -5.42 13.23
CA ASN A 54 -15.36 -4.34 13.44
C ASN A 54 -15.11 -3.11 12.58
N VAL A 55 -13.99 -3.06 11.83
CA VAL A 55 -13.72 -1.93 10.93
C VAL A 55 -14.61 -2.06 9.69
N PRO A 56 -15.54 -1.12 9.45
CA PRO A 56 -16.45 -1.16 8.31
C PRO A 56 -15.68 -1.10 6.99
N VAL A 57 -16.08 -1.95 6.04
CA VAL A 57 -15.60 -1.88 4.66
C VAL A 57 -16.73 -1.37 3.77
N VAL A 58 -16.41 -0.36 2.96
CA VAL A 58 -17.28 0.29 1.99
C VAL A 58 -16.84 -0.11 0.59
N GLY A 59 -17.76 -0.63 -0.20
CA GLY A 59 -17.49 -1.05 -1.58
C GLY A 59 -17.55 0.14 -2.53
N ASN A 60 -16.71 0.15 -3.55
CA ASN A 60 -16.74 1.19 -4.58
C ASN A 60 -17.40 0.63 -5.85
N ILE A 61 -18.57 1.17 -6.19
CA ILE A 61 -19.39 0.76 -7.31
C ILE A 61 -19.36 1.88 -8.36
N TYR A 62 -19.06 1.53 -9.60
CA TYR A 62 -19.15 2.46 -10.72
C TYR A 62 -20.19 1.98 -11.72
N VAL A 63 -21.07 2.90 -12.13
CA VAL A 63 -22.07 2.68 -13.19
C VAL A 63 -21.33 2.62 -14.53
N LEU A 64 -20.86 1.43 -14.86
CA LEU A 64 -19.88 1.18 -15.91
C LEU A 64 -20.54 1.03 -17.28
N THR A 65 -20.38 2.06 -18.11
CA THR A 65 -20.77 2.09 -19.53
C THR A 65 -19.57 1.80 -20.44
N PRO A 66 -19.76 1.54 -21.75
CA PRO A 66 -18.67 1.11 -22.63
C PRO A 66 -17.44 2.04 -22.69
N PRO A 67 -17.57 3.39 -22.78
CA PRO A 67 -16.39 4.26 -22.86
C PRO A 67 -15.44 4.15 -21.65
N PRO A 68 -15.89 4.30 -20.39
CA PRO A 68 -15.02 4.05 -19.24
C PRO A 68 -14.58 2.59 -19.12
N ALA A 69 -15.40 1.60 -19.53
CA ALA A 69 -15.00 0.19 -19.53
C ALA A 69 -13.77 -0.06 -20.42
N ARG A 70 -13.80 0.43 -21.66
CA ARG A 70 -12.66 0.35 -22.60
C ARG A 70 -11.42 1.06 -22.06
N LEU A 71 -11.61 2.19 -21.37
CA LEU A 71 -10.51 2.94 -20.79
C LEU A 71 -9.84 2.17 -19.63
N MET A 72 -10.64 1.56 -18.74
CA MET A 72 -10.12 0.73 -17.65
C MET A 72 -9.46 -0.55 -18.19
N HIS A 73 -10.10 -1.22 -19.14
CA HIS A 73 -9.62 -2.45 -19.78
C HIS A 73 -8.20 -2.28 -20.34
N ARG A 74 -7.98 -1.23 -21.14
CA ARG A 74 -6.66 -0.90 -21.74
C ARG A 74 -5.65 -0.25 -20.77
N ASN A 75 -5.93 -0.26 -19.46
CA ASN A 75 -5.11 0.37 -18.42
C ASN A 75 -4.98 1.90 -18.52
N GLY A 76 -5.93 2.58 -19.15
CA GLY A 76 -5.96 4.05 -19.21
C GLY A 76 -6.37 4.72 -17.90
N LEU A 77 -6.91 3.96 -16.94
CA LEU A 77 -7.17 4.39 -15.57
C LEU A 77 -6.45 3.45 -14.59
N PRO A 78 -5.27 3.86 -14.06
CA PRO A 78 -4.46 3.01 -13.21
C PRO A 78 -5.21 2.45 -12.00
N GLY A 79 -5.09 1.14 -11.79
CA GLY A 79 -5.64 0.45 -10.63
C GLY A 79 -7.12 0.09 -10.71
N CYS A 80 -7.80 0.41 -11.82
CA CYS A 80 -9.12 -0.11 -12.15
C CYS A 80 -8.96 -1.24 -13.16
N VAL A 81 -9.61 -2.37 -12.92
CA VAL A 81 -9.51 -3.56 -13.78
C VAL A 81 -10.87 -3.87 -14.39
N VAL A 82 -10.90 -3.98 -15.72
CA VAL A 82 -11.99 -4.58 -16.50
C VAL A 82 -11.37 -5.67 -17.35
N THR A 83 -11.83 -6.91 -17.18
CA THR A 83 -11.34 -8.07 -17.94
C THR A 83 -11.91 -8.09 -19.36
N ASP A 84 -11.35 -8.93 -20.23
CA ASP A 84 -11.87 -9.14 -21.59
C ASP A 84 -13.34 -9.58 -21.57
N GLU A 85 -13.68 -10.51 -20.67
CA GLU A 85 -15.04 -11.03 -20.49
C GLU A 85 -16.03 -9.95 -20.08
N LEU A 86 -15.71 -9.15 -19.06
CA LEU A 86 -16.57 -8.06 -18.62
C LEU A 86 -16.73 -7.00 -19.71
N LEU A 87 -15.67 -6.67 -20.44
CA LEU A 87 -15.77 -5.72 -21.54
C LEU A 87 -16.71 -6.24 -22.64
N ALA A 88 -16.54 -7.50 -23.05
CA ALA A 88 -17.39 -8.12 -24.07
C ALA A 88 -18.87 -8.12 -23.66
N GLN A 89 -19.16 -8.44 -22.40
CA GLN A 89 -20.52 -8.37 -21.86
C GLN A 89 -21.09 -6.95 -21.93
N ILE A 90 -20.34 -5.94 -21.46
CA ILE A 90 -20.77 -4.54 -21.47
C ILE A 90 -21.03 -4.04 -22.90
N GLU A 91 -20.25 -4.48 -23.88
CA GLU A 91 -20.46 -4.12 -25.27
C GLU A 91 -21.70 -4.79 -25.86
N ALA A 92 -21.93 -6.08 -25.57
CA ALA A 92 -23.07 -6.85 -26.09
C ALA A 92 -24.43 -6.29 -25.66
N GLU A 93 -24.54 -5.81 -24.42
CA GLU A 93 -25.77 -5.23 -23.87
C GLU A 93 -25.98 -3.74 -24.22
N SER A 94 -25.08 -3.14 -25.00
CA SER A 94 -25.04 -1.70 -25.28
C SER A 94 -25.35 -1.34 -26.75
N PRO A 95 -26.46 -1.84 -27.37
CA PRO A 95 -26.78 -1.51 -28.76
C PRO A 95 -27.15 -0.03 -28.97
N SER A 96 -27.47 0.68 -27.88
CA SER A 96 -27.72 2.12 -27.89
C SER A 96 -27.24 2.76 -26.59
N ARG A 97 -27.11 4.09 -26.56
CA ARG A 97 -26.73 4.84 -25.36
C ARG A 97 -27.72 4.62 -24.21
N ALA A 98 -29.03 4.53 -24.50
CA ALA A 98 -30.06 4.30 -23.49
C ALA A 98 -29.95 2.88 -22.91
N ALA A 99 -29.77 1.87 -23.76
CA ALA A 99 -29.56 0.49 -23.32
C ALA A 99 -28.31 0.35 -22.45
N ALA A 100 -27.19 0.96 -22.86
CA ALA A 100 -25.94 0.97 -22.10
C ALA A 100 -26.10 1.58 -20.70
N GLN A 101 -26.86 2.68 -20.58
CA GLN A 101 -27.14 3.33 -19.30
C GLN A 101 -28.04 2.47 -18.42
N SER A 102 -29.09 1.89 -18.99
CA SER A 102 -30.00 1.00 -18.26
C SER A 102 -29.28 -0.23 -17.73
N ALA A 103 -28.49 -0.91 -18.58
CA ALA A 103 -27.76 -2.10 -18.21
C ALA A 103 -26.67 -1.81 -17.16
N ALA A 104 -25.94 -0.69 -17.29
CA ALA A 104 -24.96 -0.28 -16.30
C ALA A 104 -25.56 -0.02 -14.92
N ARG A 105 -26.77 0.55 -14.85
CA ARG A 105 -27.49 0.77 -13.57
C ARG A 105 -27.96 -0.53 -12.97
N GLU A 106 -28.53 -1.43 -13.78
CA GLU A 106 -28.94 -2.76 -13.33
C GLU A 106 -27.75 -3.56 -12.78
N ARG A 107 -26.60 -3.57 -13.48
CA ARG A 107 -25.37 -4.18 -12.95
C ARG A 107 -24.90 -3.53 -11.65
N ALA A 108 -24.96 -2.21 -11.54
CA ALA A 108 -24.58 -1.50 -10.32
C ALA A 108 -25.50 -1.89 -9.15
N ALA A 109 -26.80 -2.04 -9.39
CA ALA A 109 -27.77 -2.49 -8.39
C ALA A 109 -27.52 -3.95 -7.97
N ARG A 110 -27.22 -4.84 -8.92
CA ARG A 110 -26.84 -6.23 -8.62
C ARG A 110 -25.54 -6.31 -7.83
N LEU A 111 -24.53 -5.51 -8.18
CA LEU A 111 -23.27 -5.45 -7.43
C LEU A 111 -23.49 -4.90 -6.02
N TYR A 112 -24.37 -3.90 -5.88
CA TYR A 112 -24.80 -3.41 -4.57
C TYR A 112 -25.41 -4.52 -3.72
N ALA A 113 -26.35 -5.29 -4.28
CA ALA A 113 -26.98 -6.42 -3.60
C ALA A 113 -25.93 -7.45 -3.13
N VAL A 114 -24.98 -7.81 -4.01
CA VAL A 114 -23.84 -8.69 -3.67
C VAL A 114 -23.03 -8.13 -2.51
N MET A 115 -22.64 -6.85 -2.55
CA MET A 115 -21.87 -6.22 -1.47
C MET A 115 -22.65 -6.19 -0.15
N ARG A 116 -23.93 -5.80 -0.19
CA ARG A 116 -24.82 -5.74 0.97
C ARG A 116 -24.95 -7.10 1.64
N GLY A 117 -25.12 -8.15 0.83
CA GLY A 117 -25.23 -9.54 1.29
C GLY A 117 -23.93 -10.13 1.83
N MET A 118 -22.79 -9.81 1.21
CA MET A 118 -21.45 -10.19 1.72
C MET A 118 -21.11 -9.55 3.08
N GLY A 119 -21.80 -8.47 3.47
CA GLY A 119 -21.57 -7.75 4.72
C GLY A 119 -20.71 -6.50 4.59
N TYR A 120 -20.65 -5.88 3.39
CA TYR A 120 -20.15 -4.50 3.29
C TYR A 120 -21.07 -3.56 4.08
N ALA A 121 -20.45 -2.60 4.76
CA ALA A 121 -21.17 -1.64 5.60
C ALA A 121 -21.80 -0.49 4.80
N GLY A 122 -21.40 -0.31 3.54
CA GLY A 122 -21.95 0.68 2.65
C GLY A 122 -21.37 0.58 1.24
N ALA A 123 -21.89 1.42 0.35
CA ALA A 123 -21.44 1.54 -1.03
C ALA A 123 -21.15 2.99 -1.39
N HIS A 124 -20.01 3.24 -2.03
CA HIS A 124 -19.69 4.49 -2.71
C HIS A 124 -20.03 4.31 -4.19
N ILE A 125 -21.10 4.96 -4.65
CA ILE A 125 -21.63 4.82 -6.01
C ILE A 125 -21.21 6.03 -6.85
N GLY A 126 -20.51 5.77 -7.96
CA GLY A 126 -20.07 6.80 -8.91
C GLY A 126 -20.43 6.46 -10.35
N GLY A 127 -20.42 7.46 -11.22
CA GLY A 127 -20.70 7.27 -12.64
C GLY A 127 -20.77 8.59 -13.40
N HIS A 128 -20.47 8.56 -14.70
CA HIS A 128 -20.52 9.78 -15.52
C HIS A 128 -21.96 10.18 -15.81
N GLY A 129 -22.36 11.39 -15.40
CA GLY A 129 -23.72 11.92 -15.61
C GLY A 129 -24.79 11.28 -14.71
N LEU A 130 -24.38 10.70 -13.57
CA LEU A 130 -25.29 10.10 -12.60
C LEU A 130 -26.07 11.19 -11.85
N ARG A 131 -27.40 11.12 -11.85
CA ARG A 131 -28.27 12.03 -11.09
C ARG A 131 -28.68 11.38 -9.77
N TYR A 132 -29.16 12.19 -8.83
CA TYR A 132 -29.69 11.70 -7.55
C TYR A 132 -30.70 10.56 -7.71
N ALA A 133 -31.72 10.75 -8.57
CA ALA A 133 -32.74 9.73 -8.83
C ALA A 133 -32.17 8.44 -9.44
N ASP A 134 -31.03 8.51 -10.16
CA ASP A 134 -30.39 7.31 -10.70
C ASP A 134 -29.67 6.53 -9.57
N VAL A 135 -29.10 7.22 -8.58
CA VAL A 135 -28.49 6.60 -7.39
C VAL A 135 -29.55 5.95 -6.51
N GLU A 136 -30.66 6.66 -6.26
CA GLU A 136 -31.80 6.17 -5.48
C GLU A 136 -32.36 4.88 -6.10
N ALA A 137 -32.64 4.89 -7.40
CA ALA A 137 -33.12 3.70 -8.11
C ALA A 137 -32.12 2.51 -8.06
N ILE A 138 -30.81 2.76 -8.10
CA ILE A 138 -29.80 1.70 -7.93
C ILE A 138 -29.87 1.09 -6.54
N ILE A 139 -30.00 1.92 -5.50
CA ILE A 139 -30.07 1.46 -4.10
C ILE A 139 -31.36 0.70 -3.86
N GLU A 140 -32.51 1.24 -4.26
CA GLU A 140 -33.81 0.58 -4.12
C GLU A 140 -33.81 -0.79 -4.81
N ARG A 141 -33.37 -0.82 -6.08
CA ARG A 141 -33.24 -2.07 -6.83
C ARG A 141 -32.25 -3.04 -6.20
N GLY A 142 -31.16 -2.53 -5.63
CA GLY A 142 -30.17 -3.35 -4.93
C GLY A 142 -30.71 -3.97 -3.64
N GLU A 143 -31.48 -3.22 -2.85
CA GLU A 143 -32.15 -3.72 -1.64
C GLU A 143 -33.22 -4.76 -1.95
N GLU A 144 -33.97 -4.61 -3.05
CA GLU A 144 -34.90 -5.65 -3.55
C GLU A 144 -34.19 -6.98 -3.86
N LEU A 145 -32.99 -6.90 -4.40
CA LEU A 145 -32.19 -8.04 -4.83
C LEU A 145 -31.36 -8.66 -3.68
N ALA A 146 -31.06 -7.88 -2.64
CA ALA A 146 -30.20 -8.27 -1.53
C ALA A 146 -30.59 -9.58 -0.82
N PRO A 147 -31.88 -9.95 -0.65
CA PRO A 147 -32.24 -11.23 -0.04
C PRO A 147 -31.71 -12.47 -0.78
N ASN A 148 -31.56 -12.39 -2.11
CA ASN A 148 -31.07 -13.49 -2.97
C ASN A 148 -29.70 -13.17 -3.59
N TRP A 149 -28.90 -12.34 -2.91
CA TRP A 149 -27.64 -11.83 -3.44
C TRP A 149 -26.65 -12.94 -3.85
N ILE A 150 -26.71 -14.12 -3.19
CA ILE A 150 -25.79 -15.22 -3.47
C ILE A 150 -25.95 -15.75 -4.90
N ASP A 151 -27.17 -15.70 -5.44
CA ASP A 151 -27.48 -16.12 -6.81
C ASP A 151 -26.87 -15.16 -7.86
N LEU A 152 -26.53 -13.94 -7.44
CA LEU A 152 -25.91 -12.92 -8.28
C LEU A 152 -24.38 -13.02 -8.31
N VAL A 153 -23.76 -13.76 -7.38
CA VAL A 153 -22.28 -13.90 -7.31
C VAL A 153 -21.67 -14.40 -8.63
N PRO A 154 -22.21 -15.42 -9.32
CA PRO A 154 -21.68 -15.87 -10.59
C PRO A 154 -21.67 -14.79 -11.69
N GLU A 155 -22.54 -13.78 -11.61
CA GLU A 155 -22.56 -12.65 -12.56
C GLU A 155 -21.36 -11.69 -12.39
N PHE A 156 -20.57 -11.87 -11.32
CA PHE A 156 -19.40 -11.07 -10.97
C PHE A 156 -18.13 -11.91 -10.81
N ASP A 157 -18.04 -13.06 -11.50
CA ASP A 157 -16.83 -13.88 -11.58
C ASP A 157 -15.96 -13.45 -12.77
N TYR A 158 -15.21 -12.35 -12.60
CA TYR A 158 -14.30 -11.81 -13.62
C TYR A 158 -12.83 -11.90 -13.20
N PRO A 159 -12.26 -13.11 -13.05
CA PRO A 159 -10.90 -13.27 -12.61
C PRO A 159 -9.92 -12.70 -13.64
N GLN A 160 -8.85 -12.08 -13.16
CA GLN A 160 -7.72 -11.73 -14.04
C GLN A 160 -6.98 -13.02 -14.47
N PRO A 161 -6.39 -13.07 -15.68
CA PRO A 161 -5.57 -14.19 -16.11
C PRO A 161 -4.45 -14.48 -15.10
N ASN A 162 -4.37 -15.72 -14.61
CA ASN A 162 -3.45 -16.14 -13.55
C ASN A 162 -3.56 -15.30 -12.26
N GLY A 163 -4.75 -14.75 -11.98
CA GLY A 163 -5.01 -13.95 -10.80
C GLY A 163 -4.77 -14.72 -9.52
N TRP A 164 -3.86 -14.22 -8.68
CA TRP A 164 -3.58 -14.77 -7.37
C TRP A 164 -4.56 -14.23 -6.34
N TYR A 165 -5.05 -15.10 -5.45
CA TYR A 165 -5.94 -14.78 -4.35
C TYR A 165 -5.28 -15.20 -3.04
N TYR A 166 -5.45 -14.39 -2.00
CA TYR A 166 -4.89 -14.66 -0.68
C TYR A 166 -5.60 -15.82 0.00
N PHE A 167 -6.89 -16.00 -0.25
CA PHE A 167 -7.70 -17.06 0.35
C PHE A 167 -8.13 -18.09 -0.69
N ASP A 168 -8.29 -19.35 -0.25
CA ASP A 168 -8.73 -20.43 -1.14
C ASP A 168 -10.15 -20.22 -1.67
N ARG A 169 -10.42 -20.71 -2.88
CA ARG A 169 -11.76 -20.63 -3.48
C ARG A 169 -12.70 -21.58 -2.75
N ASP A 170 -13.89 -21.12 -2.47
CA ASP A 170 -14.99 -21.98 -2.06
C ASP A 170 -15.79 -22.44 -3.28
N PRO A 171 -15.81 -23.75 -3.63
CA PRO A 171 -16.53 -24.24 -4.80
C PRO A 171 -18.05 -24.18 -4.65
N GLU A 172 -18.59 -24.11 -3.42
CA GLU A 172 -20.04 -24.06 -3.20
C GLU A 172 -20.61 -22.67 -3.47
N THR A 173 -19.95 -21.64 -2.93
CA THR A 173 -20.41 -20.24 -3.04
C THR A 173 -19.78 -19.48 -4.20
N GLY A 174 -18.68 -20.00 -4.77
CA GLY A 174 -17.85 -19.27 -5.75
C GLY A 174 -16.93 -18.21 -5.13
N LEU A 175 -17.03 -17.96 -3.82
CA LEU A 175 -16.28 -16.94 -3.10
C LEU A 175 -14.97 -17.49 -2.49
N ASN A 176 -14.60 -17.03 -1.29
CA ASN A 176 -13.38 -17.43 -0.59
C ASN A 176 -13.73 -18.19 0.68
N ARG A 177 -12.88 -19.15 1.05
CA ARG A 177 -12.83 -19.71 2.40
C ARG A 177 -12.00 -18.79 3.30
N GLU A 178 -12.09 -18.94 4.62
CA GLU A 178 -11.21 -18.18 5.54
C GLU A 178 -9.78 -18.74 5.61
N THR A 179 -9.49 -19.84 4.89
CA THR A 179 -8.16 -20.45 4.81
C THR A 179 -7.25 -19.68 3.85
N PRO A 180 -6.08 -19.19 4.31
CA PRO A 180 -5.08 -18.61 3.41
C PRO A 180 -4.57 -19.63 2.40
N ALA A 181 -4.53 -19.24 1.14
CA ALA A 181 -3.94 -20.01 0.05
C ALA A 181 -2.42 -20.08 0.18
N ALA A 182 -1.82 -21.11 -0.43
CA ALA A 182 -0.38 -21.20 -0.53
C ALA A 182 0.21 -20.03 -1.34
N LYS A 183 1.20 -19.35 -0.76
CA LYS A 183 2.03 -18.39 -1.48
C LYS A 183 2.80 -19.10 -2.60
N THR A 184 3.00 -18.42 -3.72
CA THR A 184 3.84 -18.91 -4.83
C THR A 184 5.26 -19.19 -4.36
N ALA A 185 5.99 -20.09 -5.04
CA ALA A 185 7.36 -20.41 -4.65
C ALA A 185 8.26 -19.17 -4.74
N PRO A 186 9.23 -19.00 -3.81
CA PRO A 186 10.17 -17.89 -3.87
C PRO A 186 11.11 -18.02 -5.08
N GLY A 187 11.50 -16.87 -5.65
CA GLY A 187 12.58 -16.80 -6.62
C GLY A 187 13.97 -17.00 -6.01
N PRO A 188 15.04 -16.92 -6.83
CA PRO A 188 16.41 -17.06 -6.34
C PRO A 188 16.85 -15.86 -5.49
N LYS A 189 17.73 -16.12 -4.52
CA LYS A 189 18.35 -15.07 -3.69
C LYS A 189 19.32 -14.22 -4.53
N SER A 190 19.11 -12.90 -4.54
CA SER A 190 20.01 -11.95 -5.21
C SER A 190 21.31 -11.74 -4.43
N TRP A 191 22.47 -11.96 -5.06
CA TRP A 191 23.79 -11.72 -4.47
C TRP A 191 24.02 -10.26 -4.05
N GLY A 192 23.63 -9.30 -4.90
CA GLY A 192 23.77 -7.88 -4.59
C GLY A 192 22.94 -7.48 -3.37
N TYR A 193 21.71 -8.02 -3.26
CA TYR A 193 20.87 -7.81 -2.07
C TYR A 193 21.50 -8.42 -0.81
N ARG A 194 22.07 -9.64 -0.88
CA ARG A 194 22.79 -10.26 0.25
C ARG A 194 23.95 -9.39 0.74
N LEU A 195 24.73 -8.83 -0.17
CA LEU A 195 25.84 -7.95 0.17
C LEU A 195 25.35 -6.68 0.87
N MET A 196 24.30 -6.04 0.34
CA MET A 196 23.71 -4.85 0.96
C MET A 196 23.16 -5.13 2.36
N ARG A 197 22.51 -6.29 2.56
CA ARG A 197 22.05 -6.74 3.88
C ARG A 197 23.21 -6.92 4.86
N LEU A 198 24.28 -7.58 4.43
CA LEU A 198 25.45 -7.82 5.27
C LEU A 198 26.12 -6.50 5.68
N MET A 199 26.31 -5.58 4.74
CA MET A 199 26.86 -4.24 5.06
C MET A 199 25.91 -3.46 5.96
N GLY A 200 24.60 -3.50 5.68
CA GLY A 200 23.56 -2.88 6.47
C GLY A 200 23.58 -3.32 7.91
N HIS A 201 23.54 -4.64 8.16
CA HIS A 201 23.60 -5.21 9.50
C HIS A 201 24.96 -4.97 10.17
N GLY A 202 26.06 -5.04 9.41
CA GLY A 202 27.39 -4.78 9.95
C GLY A 202 27.58 -3.36 10.49
N MET A 203 27.07 -2.37 9.76
CA MET A 203 27.35 -0.94 9.99
C MET A 203 26.20 -0.18 10.68
N PHE A 204 24.95 -0.49 10.35
CA PHE A 204 23.77 0.31 10.71
C PHE A 204 22.81 -0.40 11.69
N ASP A 205 23.13 -1.63 12.11
CA ASP A 205 22.48 -2.28 13.25
C ASP A 205 23.24 -1.90 14.53
N THR A 206 22.53 -1.56 15.62
CA THR A 206 23.16 -1.19 16.90
C THR A 206 23.93 -2.35 17.53
N THR A 207 23.63 -3.59 17.14
CA THR A 207 24.33 -4.82 17.54
C THR A 207 25.47 -5.20 16.59
N GLY A 208 25.59 -4.51 15.46
CA GLY A 208 26.57 -4.81 14.41
C GLY A 208 28.02 -4.56 14.83
N PRO A 209 28.98 -5.37 14.34
CA PRO A 209 30.40 -5.28 14.73
C PRO A 209 31.05 -3.95 14.35
N LEU A 210 30.56 -3.26 13.32
CA LEU A 210 31.11 -1.98 12.86
C LEU A 210 30.35 -0.77 13.41
N PHE A 211 29.23 -0.96 14.11
CA PHE A 211 28.40 0.15 14.58
C PHE A 211 29.17 1.11 15.50
N LYS A 212 29.78 0.60 16.57
CA LYS A 212 30.54 1.41 17.54
C LYS A 212 31.73 2.15 16.90
N PRO A 213 32.63 1.51 16.12
CA PRO A 213 33.73 2.23 15.49
C PRO A 213 33.25 3.26 14.47
N MET A 214 32.22 2.95 13.69
CA MET A 214 31.64 3.90 12.72
C MET A 214 31.00 5.10 13.42
N ARG A 215 30.28 4.88 14.51
CA ARG A 215 29.71 5.95 15.35
C ARG A 215 30.80 6.85 15.92
N ALA A 216 31.86 6.26 16.50
CA ALA A 216 32.98 7.04 17.03
C ALA A 216 33.71 7.85 15.94
N ALA A 217 33.81 7.32 14.73
CA ALA A 217 34.34 8.07 13.59
C ALA A 217 33.40 9.21 13.19
N ALA A 218 32.09 8.96 13.09
CA ALA A 218 31.08 9.95 12.78
C ALA A 218 31.09 11.12 13.78
N GLU A 219 31.18 10.84 15.08
CA GLU A 219 31.26 11.85 16.15
C GLU A 219 32.49 12.77 16.02
N ARG A 220 33.62 12.27 15.49
CA ARG A 220 34.83 13.08 15.25
C ARG A 220 34.78 13.88 13.96
N ILE A 221 34.03 13.39 12.97
CA ILE A 221 33.95 13.96 11.63
C ILE A 221 32.86 15.02 11.56
N ASP A 222 31.74 14.80 12.25
CA ASP A 222 30.58 15.66 12.21
C ASP A 222 30.92 17.09 12.68
N GLY A 223 30.39 18.10 12.00
CA GLY A 223 30.72 19.51 12.25
C GLY A 223 32.11 19.96 11.76
N THR A 224 32.95 19.07 11.26
CA THR A 224 34.27 19.43 10.69
C THR A 224 34.20 19.68 9.18
N PRO A 225 35.22 20.32 8.57
CA PRO A 225 35.32 20.44 7.10
C PRO A 225 35.41 19.10 6.34
N TRP A 226 35.55 17.96 7.03
CA TRP A 226 35.52 16.62 6.43
C TRP A 226 34.10 16.09 6.19
N ALA A 227 33.10 16.53 6.97
CA ALA A 227 31.71 16.11 6.81
C ALA A 227 31.17 16.25 5.37
N PRO A 228 31.31 17.41 4.68
CA PRO A 228 30.84 17.54 3.29
C PRO A 228 31.63 16.66 2.30
N ARG A 229 32.89 16.34 2.57
CA ARG A 229 33.69 15.42 1.72
C ARG A 229 33.18 13.99 1.83
N ILE A 230 32.85 13.56 3.04
CA ILE A 230 32.26 12.24 3.30
C ILE A 230 30.85 12.16 2.74
N ALA A 231 30.03 13.21 2.89
CA ALA A 231 28.71 13.28 2.25
C ALA A 231 28.80 13.11 0.73
N ARG A 232 29.79 13.75 0.08
CA ARG A 232 30.04 13.59 -1.36
C ARG A 232 30.47 12.16 -1.72
N ALA A 233 31.40 11.58 -0.97
CA ALA A 233 31.85 10.21 -1.20
C ALA A 233 30.72 9.18 -1.03
N GLU A 234 29.92 9.35 0.04
CA GLU A 234 28.70 8.57 0.27
C GLU A 234 27.71 8.72 -0.90
N HIS A 235 27.44 9.95 -1.33
CA HIS A 235 26.50 10.21 -2.41
C HIS A 235 26.93 9.55 -3.71
N VAL A 236 28.20 9.67 -4.10
CA VAL A 236 28.75 8.98 -5.28
C VAL A 236 28.57 7.46 -5.17
N ALA A 237 28.93 6.88 -4.02
CA ALA A 237 28.75 5.44 -3.80
C ALA A 237 27.28 5.02 -3.92
N LYS A 238 26.36 5.80 -3.35
CA LYS A 238 24.91 5.50 -3.36
C LYS A 238 24.23 5.81 -4.69
N VAL A 239 24.74 6.74 -5.50
CA VAL A 239 24.30 6.94 -6.89
C VAL A 239 24.59 5.68 -7.69
N ILE A 240 25.81 5.14 -7.59
CA ILE A 240 26.22 3.92 -8.29
C ILE A 240 25.39 2.72 -7.83
N SER A 241 25.16 2.57 -6.51
CA SER A 241 24.50 1.37 -5.98
C SER A 241 22.98 1.39 -6.02
N SER A 242 22.37 2.58 -5.95
CA SER A 242 20.92 2.72 -5.67
C SER A 242 20.25 3.92 -6.33
N GLU A 243 20.95 4.64 -7.22
CA GLU A 243 20.46 5.84 -7.91
C GLU A 243 20.08 6.97 -6.93
N CYS A 244 20.83 7.15 -5.84
CA CYS A 244 20.48 8.05 -4.74
C CYS A 244 20.30 9.54 -5.14
N LEU A 245 19.19 10.14 -4.69
CA LEU A 245 18.88 11.57 -4.84
C LEU A 245 19.26 12.44 -3.63
N HIS A 246 20.08 11.91 -2.71
CA HIS A 246 20.69 12.67 -1.60
C HIS A 246 19.68 13.32 -0.63
N CYS A 247 18.63 12.60 -0.23
CA CYS A 247 17.62 13.09 0.72
C CYS A 247 18.11 13.25 2.17
N GLY A 248 19.25 12.65 2.54
CA GLY A 248 19.82 12.68 3.89
C GLY A 248 19.06 11.90 4.98
N ASP A 249 17.78 11.62 4.76
CA ASP A 249 16.92 10.78 5.61
C ASP A 249 16.65 9.43 4.91
N CYS A 250 17.58 8.48 5.06
CA CYS A 250 17.66 7.30 4.18
C CYS A 250 16.67 6.20 4.57
N ALA A 251 15.82 5.78 3.62
CA ALA A 251 14.85 4.69 3.78
C ALA A 251 15.26 3.41 3.02
N LEU A 252 16.55 3.24 2.69
CA LEU A 252 17.04 2.05 1.99
C LEU A 252 16.76 0.76 2.80
N PRO A 253 17.11 0.67 4.10
CA PRO A 253 16.90 -0.55 4.86
C PRO A 253 15.42 -0.97 4.92
N ASP A 254 14.51 0.01 4.92
CA ASP A 254 13.08 -0.19 5.07
C ASP A 254 12.41 -0.77 3.82
N LEU A 255 12.97 -0.51 2.64
CA LEU A 255 12.42 -0.97 1.36
C LEU A 255 13.39 -1.90 0.64
N ALA A 256 13.92 -2.88 1.36
CA ALA A 256 14.79 -3.94 0.81
C ALA A 256 15.98 -3.38 0.00
N TYR A 257 16.59 -2.30 0.47
CA TYR A 257 17.68 -1.57 -0.19
C TYR A 257 17.33 -1.09 -1.61
N LEU A 258 16.10 -0.63 -1.80
CA LEU A 258 15.65 0.10 -2.98
C LEU A 258 15.39 1.56 -2.59
N CYS A 259 15.98 2.51 -3.32
CA CYS A 259 15.81 3.92 -2.99
C CYS A 259 14.43 4.39 -3.45
N VAL A 260 13.46 4.48 -2.53
CA VAL A 260 12.09 4.92 -2.85
C VAL A 260 12.02 6.32 -3.43
N THR A 261 12.84 7.23 -2.93
CA THR A 261 12.91 8.63 -3.42
C THR A 261 13.33 8.71 -4.88
N SER A 262 14.20 7.80 -5.34
CA SER A 262 14.69 7.79 -6.72
C SER A 262 13.85 6.90 -7.64
N GLN A 263 13.50 5.72 -7.13
CA GLN A 263 12.98 4.64 -7.96
C GLN A 263 11.44 4.60 -7.99
N CYS A 264 10.75 5.34 -7.12
CA CYS A 264 9.30 5.54 -7.18
C CYS A 264 8.98 6.95 -7.72
N PRO A 265 8.26 7.09 -8.85
CA PRO A 265 7.88 8.41 -9.38
C PRO A 265 6.97 9.21 -8.44
N LYS A 266 6.27 8.52 -7.53
CA LYS A 266 5.40 9.11 -6.51
C LYS A 266 6.11 9.31 -5.16
N GLY A 267 7.33 8.80 -4.99
CA GLY A 267 8.08 8.90 -3.73
C GLY A 267 7.39 8.25 -2.52
N GLU A 268 6.45 7.32 -2.71
CA GLU A 268 5.63 6.76 -1.64
C GLU A 268 6.43 5.83 -0.73
N ARG A 269 6.77 6.27 0.48
CA ARG A 269 7.50 5.47 1.49
C ARG A 269 6.67 4.34 2.11
N ASN A 270 5.34 4.51 2.18
CA ASN A 270 4.39 3.53 2.74
C ASN A 270 3.39 3.07 1.68
N GLY A 271 3.87 2.85 0.47
CA GLY A 271 3.10 2.40 -0.68
C GLY A 271 2.60 0.95 -0.57
N PRO A 272 2.24 0.31 -1.69
CA PRO A 272 2.16 0.86 -3.04
C PRO A 272 0.86 1.67 -3.28
N CYS A 273 0.87 2.60 -4.25
CA CYS A 273 -0.25 3.48 -4.58
C CYS A 273 -1.57 2.72 -4.82
N GLY A 274 -1.52 1.73 -5.71
CA GLY A 274 -2.67 0.96 -6.18
C GLY A 274 -2.80 0.90 -7.70
N GLY A 275 -1.98 1.64 -8.46
CA GLY A 275 -2.03 1.64 -9.92
C GLY A 275 -1.07 0.68 -10.63
N SER A 276 -0.19 -0.02 -9.89
CA SER A 276 0.65 -1.05 -10.51
C SER A 276 -0.22 -2.10 -11.21
N ARG A 277 0.25 -2.62 -12.33
CA ARG A 277 -0.43 -3.66 -13.12
C ARG A 277 0.63 -4.56 -13.73
N ASP A 278 0.41 -5.86 -13.61
CA ASP A 278 1.31 -6.90 -14.14
C ASP A 278 2.76 -6.72 -13.66
N GLY A 279 2.92 -6.22 -12.43
CA GLY A 279 4.23 -5.92 -11.82
C GLY A 279 4.86 -4.59 -12.23
N TRP A 280 4.29 -3.87 -13.21
CA TRP A 280 4.81 -2.61 -13.73
C TRP A 280 4.28 -1.39 -12.99
N CYS A 281 5.06 -0.31 -13.01
CA CYS A 281 4.66 0.99 -12.48
C CYS A 281 3.59 1.63 -13.38
N GLU A 282 2.57 2.26 -12.79
CA GLU A 282 1.54 2.98 -13.56
C GLU A 282 2.08 4.15 -14.40
N VAL A 283 3.16 4.78 -13.97
CA VAL A 283 3.76 5.93 -14.67
C VAL A 283 4.63 5.47 -15.84
N TYR A 284 5.21 4.27 -15.74
CA TYR A 284 6.12 3.70 -16.74
C TYR A 284 5.78 2.23 -17.04
N PRO A 285 4.61 1.96 -17.66
CA PRO A 285 4.18 0.59 -17.97
C PRO A 285 5.17 -0.11 -18.92
N GLY A 286 5.54 -1.36 -18.65
CA GLY A 286 6.47 -2.13 -19.48
C GLY A 286 7.95 -1.68 -19.42
N GLU A 287 8.25 -0.53 -18.82
CA GLU A 287 9.60 0.02 -18.73
C GLU A 287 10.20 -0.10 -17.32
N LYS A 288 9.40 0.18 -16.28
CA LYS A 288 9.86 0.18 -14.88
C LYS A 288 8.99 -0.69 -14.00
N GLN A 289 9.57 -1.74 -13.43
CA GLN A 289 8.89 -2.55 -12.43
C GLN A 289 8.56 -1.73 -11.18
N CYS A 290 7.38 -1.96 -10.60
CA CYS A 290 6.96 -1.31 -9.37
C CYS A 290 7.96 -1.61 -8.25
N ILE A 291 8.38 -0.58 -7.53
CA ILE A 291 9.40 -0.71 -6.47
C ILE A 291 8.96 -1.68 -5.35
N TYR A 292 7.67 -1.72 -5.02
CA TYR A 292 7.12 -2.62 -4.00
C TYR A 292 7.07 -4.07 -4.47
N VAL A 293 6.86 -4.32 -5.77
CA VAL A 293 6.97 -5.65 -6.36
C VAL A 293 8.41 -6.14 -6.26
N ARG A 294 9.37 -5.29 -6.66
CA ARG A 294 10.81 -5.60 -6.53
C ARG A 294 11.25 -5.81 -5.07
N ALA A 295 10.71 -5.02 -4.13
CA ALA A 295 11.03 -5.17 -2.71
C ALA A 295 10.48 -6.49 -2.16
N TYR A 296 9.24 -6.83 -2.50
CA TYR A 296 8.61 -8.09 -2.16
C TYR A 296 9.41 -9.28 -2.67
N ASP A 297 9.79 -9.27 -3.96
CA ASP A 297 10.55 -10.35 -4.59
C ASP A 297 11.98 -10.49 -4.01
N ARG A 298 12.56 -9.40 -3.49
CA ARG A 298 13.85 -9.45 -2.76
C ARG A 298 13.72 -10.11 -1.39
N LEU A 299 12.61 -9.86 -0.69
CA LEU A 299 12.38 -10.31 0.69
C LEU A 299 11.84 -11.74 0.77
N LYS A 300 10.98 -12.13 -0.17
CA LYS A 300 10.30 -13.42 -0.17
C LYS A 300 11.24 -14.64 -0.10
N PRO A 301 12.40 -14.69 -0.80
CA PRO A 301 13.34 -15.80 -0.66
C PRO A 301 13.97 -15.95 0.74
N TYR A 302 13.76 -14.97 1.62
CA TYR A 302 14.18 -14.98 3.02
C TYR A 302 13.01 -15.16 4.00
N GLY A 303 11.76 -15.20 3.51
CA GLY A 303 10.56 -15.24 4.36
C GLY A 303 10.35 -13.93 5.13
N GLU A 304 10.83 -12.80 4.59
CA GLU A 304 10.82 -11.50 5.26
C GLU A 304 9.85 -10.51 4.62
N GLU A 305 8.99 -10.93 3.69
CA GLU A 305 8.09 -10.04 2.96
C GLU A 305 7.14 -9.25 3.86
N ASP A 306 6.76 -9.82 5.01
CA ASP A 306 5.87 -9.18 5.98
C ASP A 306 6.49 -7.93 6.63
N THR A 307 7.82 -7.76 6.54
CA THR A 307 8.51 -6.54 7.02
C THR A 307 8.03 -5.29 6.28
N LEU A 308 7.55 -5.41 5.03
CA LEU A 308 7.07 -4.28 4.21
C LEU A 308 5.86 -3.54 4.79
N GLY A 309 5.13 -4.16 5.73
CA GLY A 309 4.06 -3.49 6.45
C GLY A 309 4.24 -3.48 7.95
N SER A 310 5.46 -3.74 8.45
CA SER A 310 5.74 -3.84 9.89
C SER A 310 6.05 -2.49 10.54
N TYR A 311 6.45 -1.51 9.72
CA TYR A 311 6.86 -0.20 10.19
C TYR A 311 6.36 0.89 9.25
N HIS A 312 5.66 1.87 9.82
CA HIS A 312 5.27 3.08 9.11
C HIS A 312 6.48 4.03 9.03
N ILE A 313 7.04 4.18 7.84
CA ILE A 313 8.17 5.06 7.58
C ILE A 313 7.66 6.51 7.62
N PRO A 314 8.21 7.40 8.45
CA PRO A 314 7.77 8.79 8.46
C PRO A 314 8.10 9.49 7.12
N PRO A 315 7.41 10.61 6.83
CA PRO A 315 7.79 11.49 5.73
C PRO A 315 9.27 11.84 5.78
N ALA A 316 9.87 12.04 4.61
CA ALA A 316 11.27 12.44 4.52
C ALA A 316 11.52 13.71 5.32
N ASN A 317 12.52 13.67 6.21
CA ASN A 317 12.98 14.91 6.85
C ASN A 317 13.81 15.73 5.85
N TYR A 318 13.18 16.72 5.22
CA TYR A 318 13.82 17.57 4.22
C TYR A 318 14.86 18.56 4.80
N ASP A 319 14.91 18.76 6.12
CA ASP A 319 16.00 19.52 6.75
C ASP A 319 17.37 18.83 6.60
N LEU A 320 17.35 17.53 6.28
CA LEU A 320 18.55 16.72 6.04
C LEU A 320 18.93 16.68 4.55
N LEU A 321 18.21 17.38 3.67
CA LEU A 321 18.48 17.34 2.23
C LEU A 321 19.94 17.74 1.93
N TYR A 322 20.58 16.98 1.03
CA TYR A 322 21.99 17.16 0.64
C TYR A 322 23.03 16.96 1.76
N THR A 323 22.64 16.33 2.87
CA THR A 323 23.56 15.93 3.94
C THR A 323 23.81 14.41 3.94
N SER A 324 24.92 14.00 4.56
CA SER A 324 25.30 12.59 4.68
C SER A 324 24.28 11.81 5.50
N SER A 325 23.62 10.82 4.88
CA SER A 325 22.69 9.98 5.64
C SER A 325 23.41 9.01 6.58
N TRP A 326 24.69 8.71 6.34
CA TRP A 326 25.51 7.98 7.33
C TRP A 326 25.75 8.80 8.59
N LEU A 327 26.18 10.07 8.44
CA LEU A 327 26.33 10.95 9.60
C LEU A 327 25.00 11.18 10.30
N ASN A 328 23.91 11.39 9.55
CA ASN A 328 22.60 11.59 10.15
C ASN A 328 22.12 10.38 10.95
N PHE A 329 22.38 9.17 10.47
CA PHE A 329 22.09 7.96 11.22
C PHE A 329 22.89 7.89 12.52
N PHE A 330 24.23 7.96 12.44
CA PHE A 330 25.09 7.81 13.63
C PHE A 330 24.94 8.94 14.65
N MET A 331 24.51 10.12 14.21
CA MET A 331 24.27 11.29 15.06
C MET A 331 22.82 11.38 15.58
N GLY A 332 21.98 10.36 15.34
CA GLY A 332 20.62 10.34 15.89
C GLY A 332 19.63 11.30 15.23
N ARG A 333 19.88 11.74 13.99
CA ARG A 333 19.10 12.79 13.31
C ARG A 333 17.97 12.23 12.45
N ASP A 334 18.23 11.12 11.75
CA ASP A 334 17.29 10.54 10.78
C ASP A 334 16.23 9.65 11.44
N HIS A 335 15.24 9.22 10.67
CA HIS A 335 14.15 8.41 11.22
C HIS A 335 14.59 7.00 11.64
N THR A 336 15.57 6.41 10.96
CA THR A 336 16.05 5.06 11.27
C THR A 336 16.79 5.07 12.60
N ALA A 337 17.61 6.07 12.84
CA ALA A 337 18.33 6.28 14.09
C ALA A 337 17.35 6.43 15.26
N LYS A 338 16.30 7.25 15.10
CA LYS A 338 15.24 7.40 16.10
C LYS A 338 14.52 6.08 16.39
N ARG A 339 14.19 5.31 15.35
CA ARG A 339 13.58 3.98 15.50
C ARG A 339 14.49 3.01 16.28
N LEU A 340 15.79 3.03 15.99
CA LEU A 340 16.76 2.13 16.61
C LEU A 340 17.32 2.64 17.95
N GLY A 341 16.80 3.75 18.49
CA GLY A 341 17.25 4.32 19.76
C GLY A 341 18.68 4.88 19.72
N VAL A 342 19.17 5.29 18.55
CA VAL A 342 20.47 5.93 18.40
C VAL A 342 20.34 7.40 18.84
N GLU A 343 20.78 7.68 20.06
CA GLU A 343 20.71 9.03 20.63
C GLU A 343 21.80 9.97 20.08
N PRO A 344 21.50 11.27 19.89
CA PRO A 344 22.50 12.28 19.58
C PRO A 344 23.60 12.37 20.65
N PRO A 345 24.87 12.60 20.27
CA PRO A 345 25.95 12.81 21.23
C PRO A 345 25.68 14.03 22.13
N GLY A 346 25.88 13.87 23.44
CA GLY A 346 25.79 14.97 24.42
C GLY A 346 24.45 15.14 25.14
N LYS A 347 23.40 14.35 24.83
CA LYS A 347 22.19 14.31 25.68
C LYS A 347 22.47 13.49 26.94
N THR A 348 22.60 14.16 28.09
CA THR A 348 22.68 13.49 29.39
C THR A 348 21.30 13.05 29.88
N GLU A 349 21.22 12.15 30.86
CA GLU A 349 19.95 11.80 31.52
C GLU A 349 19.20 13.03 32.08
N GLY A 350 19.92 14.10 32.42
CA GLY A 350 19.33 15.37 32.85
C GLY A 350 18.57 16.11 31.74
N ASP A 351 18.96 15.95 30.48
CA ASP A 351 18.26 16.55 29.33
C ASP A 351 16.97 15.80 28.99
N ARG A 352 16.89 14.50 29.34
CA ARG A 352 15.68 13.67 29.22
C ARG A 352 14.54 14.18 30.11
N ALA A 353 14.86 14.57 31.35
CA ALA A 353 13.88 15.06 32.31
C ALA A 353 13.21 16.36 31.83
N LYS A 354 13.96 17.25 31.16
CA LYS A 354 13.46 18.52 30.61
C LYS A 354 12.63 18.33 29.33
N ALA A 355 13.05 17.44 28.43
CA ALA A 355 12.30 17.16 27.20
C ALA A 355 10.95 16.47 27.47
N GLN A 356 10.89 15.57 28.46
CA GLN A 356 9.64 14.92 28.86
C GLN A 356 8.68 15.85 29.62
N THR A 357 9.18 16.88 30.32
CA THR A 357 8.31 17.89 30.94
C THR A 357 7.68 18.83 29.91
N GLN A 358 8.36 19.11 28.81
CA GLN A 358 7.83 19.95 27.72
C GLN A 358 6.87 19.22 26.77
N ALA A 359 6.85 17.88 26.80
CA ALA A 359 5.97 17.04 25.98
C ALA A 359 4.66 16.61 26.69
N LYS A 360 4.38 17.08 27.92
CA LYS A 360 3.05 16.89 28.52
C LYS A 360 2.04 17.74 27.76
N PRO A 361 0.93 17.16 27.24
CA PRO A 361 -0.09 17.94 26.57
C PRO A 361 -0.65 18.97 27.56
N SER A 362 -0.74 20.23 27.12
CA SER A 362 -1.49 21.26 27.84
C SER A 362 -2.87 20.69 28.16
N LYS A 363 -3.23 20.65 29.45
CA LYS A 363 -4.57 20.27 29.90
C LYS A 363 -5.59 20.96 28.99
N ALA A 364 -6.43 20.17 28.32
CA ALA A 364 -7.60 20.70 27.63
C ALA A 364 -8.41 21.55 28.63
N PRO A 365 -8.92 22.71 28.22
CA PRO A 365 -9.75 23.51 29.10
C PRO A 365 -11.00 22.71 29.45
N SER A 366 -11.27 22.59 30.75
CA SER A 366 -12.49 22.02 31.31
C SER A 366 -13.68 22.82 30.83
N THR A 367 -14.57 22.19 30.07
CA THR A 367 -15.92 22.70 29.81
C THR A 367 -16.80 22.26 30.97
N ASP A 368 -16.86 23.07 32.02
CA ASP A 368 -17.90 23.06 33.04
C ASP A 368 -18.21 24.49 33.47
N ALA A 369 -19.50 24.76 33.69
CA ALA A 369 -20.20 26.02 34.05
C ALA A 369 -20.68 26.88 32.85
N GLU A 370 -21.88 26.65 32.32
CA GLU A 370 -23.22 27.07 32.81
C GLU A 370 -23.62 28.50 32.41
N ALA A 371 -24.58 28.60 31.47
CA ALA A 371 -25.79 29.46 31.51
C ALA A 371 -26.61 29.24 30.22
#